data_AF-A0A3A4QVI0-F1
#
_entry.id   AF-A0A3A4QVI0-F1
#
_cell.length_a   1.000
_cell.length_b   1.000
_cell.length_c   1.000
_cell.angle_alpha   90.00
_cell.angle_beta   90.00
_cell.angle_gamma   90.00
#
_symmetry.space_group_name_H-M   'P 1'
#
loop_
_entity.id
_entity.type
_entity.pdbx_description
1 polymer ?
#
loop_
_entity_poly.entity_id
_entity_poly.type
_entity_poly.pdbx_seq_one_letter_code
_entity_poly.pdbx_strand_id
1 'polypeptide(L)'
;MDNVAQKSRTELKPEKRVEKLIIDRSVPGRKSYSLPKWNGEQISLEACIPCEHLRAKKAALPEVAELEIVRHFTRLSQKNFSVDTHFYPLGSCTMKYNPKFNEEIAGLSGFSHVHPLQPQSTVQGTLRILYHLEQLLSTICG
;
A
#
# COMPACT_ATOMS: atom_id res chain seq x y z
N MET A 1 48.53 -35.88 -14.57
CA MET A 1 48.33 -34.49 -15.04
C MET A 1 46.90 -34.36 -15.54
N ASP A 2 46.01 -34.41 -14.56
CA ASP A 2 44.85 -33.55 -14.34
C ASP A 2 43.92 -33.29 -15.52
N ASN A 3 43.01 -34.25 -15.64
CA ASN A 3 41.73 -34.15 -16.31
C ASN A 3 40.93 -33.00 -15.66
N VAL A 4 40.85 -31.87 -16.38
CA VAL A 4 40.10 -30.67 -15.97
C VAL A 4 38.62 -31.02 -15.92
N ALA A 5 38.15 -31.34 -14.71
CA ALA A 5 36.76 -31.59 -14.40
C ALA A 5 35.93 -30.34 -14.73
N GLN A 6 35.20 -30.40 -15.84
CA GLN A 6 34.02 -29.61 -16.09
C GLN A 6 32.98 -29.91 -14.99
N LYS A 7 33.09 -29.22 -13.86
CA LYS A 7 31.99 -29.14 -12.89
C LYS A 7 30.91 -28.26 -13.52
N SER A 8 29.88 -28.96 -13.98
CA SER A 8 28.58 -28.47 -14.39
C SER A 8 28.16 -27.23 -13.59
N ARG A 9 27.95 -26.12 -14.31
CA ARG A 9 27.04 -25.06 -13.87
C ARG A 9 25.70 -25.74 -13.63
N THR A 10 25.43 -26.07 -12.37
CA THR A 10 24.11 -26.52 -11.96
C THR A 10 23.17 -25.36 -12.25
N GLU A 11 22.32 -25.54 -13.26
CA GLU A 11 21.20 -24.65 -13.53
C GLU A 11 20.39 -24.54 -12.23
N LEU A 12 20.53 -23.41 -11.53
CA LEU A 12 19.63 -23.04 -10.46
C LEU A 12 18.27 -22.77 -11.13
N LYS A 13 17.47 -23.83 -11.28
CA LYS A 13 16.04 -23.69 -11.56
C LYS A 13 15.49 -22.72 -10.49
N PRO A 14 14.83 -21.61 -10.86
CA PRO A 14 14.19 -20.77 -9.88
C PRO A 14 13.04 -21.60 -9.29
N GLU A 15 13.32 -22.24 -8.15
CA GLU A 15 12.30 -22.88 -7.35
C GLU A 15 11.31 -21.78 -6.99
N LYS A 16 10.10 -21.82 -7.61
CA LYS A 16 9.03 -20.86 -7.35
C LYS A 16 8.70 -20.96 -5.86
N ARG A 17 9.35 -20.15 -5.03
CA ARG A 17 9.01 -20.03 -3.62
C ARG A 17 7.56 -19.56 -3.54
N VAL A 18 6.67 -20.49 -3.21
CA VAL A 18 5.28 -20.18 -2.90
C VAL A 18 5.35 -19.25 -1.69
N GLU A 19 4.85 -18.03 -1.87
CA GLU A 19 4.89 -17.04 -0.78
C GLU A 19 3.72 -17.40 0.12
N LYS A 20 4.01 -17.74 1.37
CA LYS A 20 2.97 -18.07 2.36
C LYS A 20 2.07 -16.85 2.59
N LEU A 21 0.84 -17.10 3.03
CA LEU A 21 -0.05 -16.01 3.43
C LEU A 21 0.59 -15.25 4.60
N ILE A 22 0.34 -13.94 4.69
CA ILE A 22 0.88 -13.14 5.79
C ILE A 22 0.37 -13.62 7.16
N ILE A 23 -0.82 -14.21 7.20
CA ILE A 23 -1.43 -14.78 8.41
C ILE A 23 -0.65 -16.02 8.88
N ASP A 24 -0.13 -16.84 7.96
CA ASP A 24 0.68 -18.03 8.29
C ASP A 24 2.06 -17.67 8.86
N ARG A 25 2.49 -16.41 8.70
CA ARG A 25 3.73 -15.87 9.25
C ARG A 25 3.52 -15.21 10.62
N SER A 26 2.28 -15.13 11.09
CA SER A 26 1.91 -14.46 12.33
C SER A 26 2.58 -15.13 13.55
N VAL A 27 3.13 -14.32 14.44
CA VAL A 27 3.67 -14.74 15.73
C VAL A 27 2.98 -13.93 16.83
N PRO A 28 2.27 -14.58 17.78
CA PRO A 28 1.53 -13.88 18.82
C PRO A 28 2.39 -12.84 19.57
N GLY A 29 1.84 -11.64 19.75
CA GLY A 29 2.46 -10.51 20.44
C GLY A 29 3.37 -9.63 19.58
N ARG A 30 3.66 -10.01 18.32
CA ARG A 30 4.53 -9.25 17.43
C ARG A 30 3.81 -8.02 16.85
N LYS A 31 4.53 -6.90 16.78
CA LYS A 31 3.99 -5.59 16.31
C LYS A 31 4.85 -5.04 15.18
N SER A 32 4.20 -4.37 14.23
CA SER A 32 4.82 -3.69 13.09
C SER A 32 4.64 -2.17 13.10
N TYR A 33 4.00 -1.63 14.13
CA TYR A 33 3.71 -0.21 14.25
C TYR A 33 4.47 0.42 15.41
N SER A 34 4.79 1.70 15.26
CA SER A 34 5.25 2.57 16.34
C SER A 34 4.26 3.72 16.45
N LEU A 35 3.39 3.67 17.47
CA LEU A 35 2.49 4.76 17.79
C LEU A 35 3.21 5.75 18.70
N PRO A 36 2.94 7.06 18.58
CA PRO A 36 3.46 8.05 19.53
C PRO A 36 3.04 7.67 20.96
N LYS A 37 3.90 7.97 21.94
CA LYS A 37 3.56 7.73 23.35
C LYS A 37 2.33 8.57 23.72
N TRP A 38 1.35 7.92 24.34
CA TRP A 38 0.21 8.60 24.92
C TRP A 38 0.64 9.29 26.21
N ASN A 39 0.44 10.61 26.28
CA ASN A 39 0.82 11.43 27.43
C ASN A 39 -0.38 11.84 28.30
N GLY A 40 -1.59 11.39 27.97
CA GLY A 40 -2.81 11.67 28.73
C GLY A 40 -3.12 10.63 29.79
N GLU A 41 -4.25 10.79 30.47
CA GLU A 41 -4.76 9.80 31.43
C GLU A 41 -5.07 8.47 30.74
N GLN A 42 -4.70 7.36 31.37
CA GLN A 42 -5.05 6.03 30.89
C GLN A 42 -6.45 5.66 31.39
N ILE A 43 -7.44 5.77 30.51
CA ILE A 43 -8.83 5.40 30.80
C ILE A 43 -9.06 3.95 30.34
N SER A 44 -9.72 3.14 31.17
CA SER A 44 -10.10 1.77 30.78
C SER A 44 -11.22 1.78 29.75
N LEU A 45 -11.24 0.79 28.85
CA LEU A 45 -12.26 0.72 27.79
C LEU A 45 -13.65 0.51 28.37
N GLU A 46 -13.75 -0.22 29.47
CA GLU A 46 -14.98 -0.54 30.20
C GLU A 46 -15.61 0.71 30.85
N ALA A 47 -14.80 1.75 31.12
CA ALA A 47 -15.30 3.03 31.60
C ALA A 47 -15.88 3.90 30.47
N CYS A 48 -15.49 3.66 29.22
CA CYS A 48 -15.86 4.47 28.06
C CYS A 48 -16.95 3.85 27.19
N ILE A 49 -17.02 2.52 27.11
CA ILE A 49 -17.87 1.80 26.16
C ILE A 49 -18.73 0.79 26.92
N PRO A 50 -20.08 0.84 26.80
CA PRO A 50 -20.97 -0.16 27.38
C PRO A 50 -20.57 -1.57 26.98
N CYS A 51 -20.65 -2.52 27.93
CA CYS A 51 -20.18 -3.90 27.74
C CYS A 51 -20.83 -4.61 26.52
N GLU A 52 -22.07 -4.27 26.19
CA GLU A 52 -22.81 -4.80 25.04
C GLU A 52 -22.23 -4.39 23.67
N HIS A 53 -21.38 -3.36 23.63
CA HIS A 53 -20.70 -2.89 22.43
C HIS A 53 -19.22 -3.30 22.38
N LEU A 54 -18.69 -3.89 23.45
CA LEU A 54 -17.31 -4.39 23.46
C LEU A 54 -17.18 -5.64 22.61
N ARG A 55 -16.11 -5.69 21.81
CA ARG A 55 -15.83 -6.82 20.93
C ARG A 55 -15.42 -8.04 21.76
N ALA A 56 -16.24 -9.09 21.74
CA ALA A 56 -15.97 -10.32 22.49
C ALA A 56 -14.72 -11.10 22.05
N LYS A 57 -14.34 -11.03 20.76
CA LYS A 57 -13.19 -11.76 20.18
C LYS A 57 -12.27 -10.81 19.43
N LYS A 58 -10.96 -10.87 19.68
CA LYS A 58 -9.95 -10.08 18.95
C LYS A 58 -10.05 -10.27 17.43
N ALA A 59 -9.68 -9.24 16.68
CA ALA A 59 -9.56 -9.32 15.23
C ALA A 59 -8.48 -10.34 14.83
N ALA A 60 -8.76 -11.15 13.81
CA ALA A 60 -7.80 -12.10 13.24
C ALA A 60 -6.83 -11.38 12.30
N LEU A 61 -6.11 -10.39 12.82
CA LEU A 61 -5.08 -9.65 12.08
C LEU A 61 -3.72 -10.35 12.24
N PRO A 62 -2.84 -10.30 11.24
CA PRO A 62 -1.50 -10.88 11.34
C PRO A 62 -0.62 -10.08 12.31
N GLU A 63 0.11 -10.79 13.15
CA GLU A 63 1.07 -10.25 14.10
C GLU A 63 2.48 -10.51 13.57
N VAL A 64 3.01 -9.57 12.78
CA VAL A 64 4.27 -9.71 12.03
C VAL A 64 5.17 -8.49 12.25
N ALA A 65 6.48 -8.64 12.03
CA ALA A 65 7.42 -7.52 12.13
C ALA A 65 7.40 -6.68 10.84
N GLU A 66 7.75 -5.40 10.94
CA GLU A 66 7.78 -4.49 9.79
C GLU A 66 8.62 -5.04 8.61
N LEU A 67 9.81 -5.58 8.91
CA LEU A 67 10.67 -6.18 7.87
C LEU A 67 10.01 -7.38 7.18
N GLU A 68 9.18 -8.15 7.89
CA GLU A 68 8.43 -9.25 7.30
C GLU A 68 7.33 -8.75 6.37
N ILE A 69 6.64 -7.66 6.74
CA ILE A 69 5.65 -6.98 5.90
C ILE A 69 6.31 -6.49 4.60
N VAL A 70 7.40 -5.75 4.71
CA VAL A 70 8.13 -5.20 3.55
C VAL A 70 8.59 -6.32 2.62
N ARG A 71 9.18 -7.40 3.17
CA ARG A 71 9.61 -8.57 2.39
C ARG A 71 8.44 -9.28 1.73
N HIS A 72 7.31 -9.41 2.44
CA HIS A 72 6.13 -10.09 1.92
C HIS A 72 5.55 -9.33 0.71
N PHE A 73 5.25 -8.04 0.87
CA PHE A 73 4.66 -7.24 -0.22
C PHE A 73 5.64 -7.00 -1.38
N THR A 74 6.94 -6.88 -1.12
CA THR A 74 7.96 -6.83 -2.19
C THR A 74 8.02 -8.12 -3.00
N ARG A 75 7.88 -9.29 -2.37
CA ARG A 75 7.82 -10.57 -3.10
C ARG A 75 6.52 -10.77 -3.84
N LEU A 76 5.40 -10.29 -3.29
CA LEU A 76 4.12 -10.32 -4.00
C LEU A 76 4.13 -9.40 -5.22
N SER A 77 4.72 -8.21 -5.14
CA SER A 77 4.80 -7.30 -6.28
C SER A 77 5.60 -7.89 -7.44
N GLN A 78 6.68 -8.64 -7.16
CA GLN A 78 7.46 -9.37 -8.17
C GLN A 78 6.68 -10.48 -8.89
N LYS A 79 5.54 -10.92 -8.33
CA LYS A 79 4.65 -11.90 -8.96
C LYS A 79 3.59 -11.25 -9.84
N ASN A 80 3.45 -9.92 -9.79
CA ASN A 80 2.46 -9.20 -10.58
C ASN A 80 3.02 -8.87 -11.97
N PHE A 81 2.19 -9.05 -12.99
CA PHE A 81 2.40 -8.45 -14.30
C PHE A 81 1.86 -7.02 -14.23
N SER A 82 2.65 -6.01 -14.63
CA SER A 82 2.27 -4.60 -14.49
C SER A 82 2.69 -3.77 -15.71
N VAL A 83 1.99 -2.66 -15.95
CA VAL A 83 2.31 -1.69 -17.03
C VAL A 83 3.70 -1.09 -16.88
N ASP A 84 4.18 -0.97 -15.64
CA ASP A 84 5.51 -0.43 -15.35
C ASP A 84 6.65 -1.35 -15.80
N THR A 85 6.38 -2.65 -15.94
CA THR A 85 7.41 -3.66 -16.17
C THR A 85 7.24 -4.38 -17.50
N HIS A 86 6.05 -4.36 -18.08
CA HIS A 86 5.72 -5.12 -19.28
C HIS A 86 4.79 -4.34 -20.21
N PHE A 87 4.82 -4.72 -21.48
CA PHE A 87 3.81 -4.28 -22.44
C PHE A 87 2.45 -4.92 -22.11
N TYR A 88 1.40 -4.10 -22.03
CA TYR A 88 0.10 -4.50 -21.46
C TYR A 88 -1.07 -4.22 -22.44
N PRO A 89 -1.19 -4.95 -23.57
CA PRO A 89 -2.12 -4.65 -24.65
C PRO A 89 -3.55 -5.14 -24.38
N LEU A 90 -4.22 -4.59 -23.37
CA LEU A 90 -5.63 -4.86 -23.13
C LEU A 90 -6.50 -3.83 -23.86
N GLY A 91 -7.28 -4.31 -24.85
CA GLY A 91 -8.27 -3.50 -25.54
C GLY A 91 -9.32 -2.93 -24.59
N SER A 92 -9.84 -1.73 -24.89
CA SER A 92 -10.80 -0.98 -24.05
C SER A 92 -10.27 -0.46 -22.70
N CYS A 93 -9.21 -1.05 -22.13
CA CYS A 93 -8.69 -0.67 -20.81
C CYS A 93 -7.77 0.57 -20.82
N THR A 94 -7.25 0.99 -21.99
CA THR A 94 -6.33 2.14 -22.11
C THR A 94 -5.17 2.07 -21.11
N MET A 95 -4.45 0.94 -21.12
CA MET A 95 -3.28 0.68 -20.24
C MET A 95 -2.06 1.50 -20.67
N LYS A 96 -2.19 2.83 -20.64
CA LYS A 96 -1.15 3.80 -20.97
C LYS A 96 -0.15 3.96 -19.83
N TYR A 97 0.95 4.65 -20.10
CA TYR A 97 1.91 5.03 -19.08
C TYR A 97 1.26 5.88 -17.98
N ASN A 98 1.59 5.58 -16.72
CA ASN A 98 1.23 6.35 -15.53
C ASN A 98 2.45 7.18 -15.08
N PRO A 99 2.51 8.49 -15.38
CA PRO A 99 3.63 9.35 -14.98
C PRO A 99 3.86 9.33 -13.48
N LYS A 100 5.09 9.02 -13.04
CA LYS A 100 5.42 8.91 -11.60
C LYS A 100 5.31 10.24 -10.86
N PHE A 101 5.48 11.36 -11.57
CA PHE A 101 5.25 12.69 -11.02
C PHE A 101 3.81 12.90 -10.55
N ASN A 102 2.82 12.20 -11.11
CA ASN A 102 1.42 12.32 -10.66
C ASN A 102 1.24 11.79 -9.24
N GLU A 103 1.97 10.74 -8.85
CA GLU A 103 1.95 10.21 -7.48
C GLU A 103 2.59 11.19 -6.49
N GLU A 104 3.65 11.88 -6.91
CA GLU A 104 4.30 12.93 -6.11
C GLU A 104 3.34 14.10 -5.86
N ILE A 105 2.67 14.57 -6.91
CA ILE A 105 1.67 15.64 -6.79
C ILE A 105 0.50 15.22 -5.92
N ALA A 106 -0.05 14.01 -6.11
CA ALA A 106 -1.13 13.49 -5.27
C ALA A 106 -0.73 13.35 -3.79
N GLY A 107 0.57 13.11 -3.52
CA GLY A 107 1.13 13.01 -2.18
C GLY A 107 1.28 14.35 -1.44
N LEU A 108 1.21 15.50 -2.12
CA LEU A 108 1.34 16.80 -1.48
C LEU A 108 0.32 16.97 -0.35
N SER A 109 0.74 17.52 0.79
CA SER A 109 -0.10 17.66 1.99
C SER A 109 -1.38 18.48 1.74
N GLY A 110 -1.32 19.44 0.82
CA GLY A 110 -2.47 20.21 0.36
C GLY A 110 -3.54 19.40 -0.39
N PHE A 111 -3.27 18.14 -0.74
CA PHE A 111 -4.25 17.18 -1.27
C PHE A 111 -4.46 16.00 -0.31
N SER A 112 -3.40 15.36 0.15
CA SER A 112 -3.47 14.11 0.93
C SER A 112 -4.05 14.26 2.33
N HIS A 113 -4.02 15.48 2.91
CA HIS A 113 -4.56 15.76 4.25
C HIS A 113 -5.81 16.65 4.25
N VAL A 114 -6.47 16.79 3.10
CA VAL A 114 -7.70 17.59 2.98
C VAL A 114 -8.90 16.80 3.49
N HIS A 115 -9.62 17.35 4.48
CA HIS A 115 -10.93 16.84 4.85
C HIS A 115 -12.01 17.42 3.91
N PRO A 116 -12.93 16.61 3.35
CA PRO A 116 -13.94 17.10 2.40
C PRO A 116 -14.86 18.22 2.95
N LEU A 117 -15.11 18.23 4.26
CA LEU A 117 -15.96 19.22 4.94
C LEU A 117 -15.19 20.37 5.62
N GLN A 118 -13.90 20.56 5.29
CA GLN A 118 -13.17 21.70 5.86
C GLN A 118 -13.68 23.04 5.28
N PRO A 119 -13.51 24.17 6.00
CA PRO A 119 -13.96 25.47 5.50
C PRO A 119 -13.39 25.77 4.11
N GLN A 120 -14.23 26.25 3.19
CA GLN A 120 -13.82 26.49 1.79
C GLN A 120 -12.63 27.44 1.66
N SER A 121 -12.47 28.37 2.60
CA SER A 121 -11.34 29.31 2.65
C SER A 121 -9.98 28.60 2.78
N THR A 122 -9.93 27.38 3.31
CA THR A 122 -8.68 26.61 3.49
C THR A 122 -8.33 25.72 2.30
N VAL A 123 -9.22 25.59 1.30
CA VAL A 123 -9.08 24.66 0.16
C VAL A 123 -9.15 25.32 -1.22
N GLN A 124 -8.91 26.63 -1.29
CA GLN A 124 -9.00 27.36 -2.57
C GLN A 124 -8.09 26.79 -3.67
N GLY A 125 -6.92 26.22 -3.31
CA GLY A 125 -6.05 25.53 -4.26
C GLY A 125 -6.72 24.32 -4.93
N THR A 126 -7.32 23.44 -4.14
CA THR A 126 -8.04 22.25 -4.64
C THR A 126 -9.27 22.65 -5.45
N LEU A 127 -10.04 23.64 -4.99
CA LEU A 127 -11.21 24.13 -5.72
C LEU A 127 -10.82 24.73 -7.08
N ARG A 128 -9.71 25.46 -7.16
CA ARG A 128 -9.18 25.99 -8.43
C ARG A 128 -8.80 24.87 -9.39
N ILE A 129 -8.21 23.78 -8.89
CA ILE A 129 -7.86 22.62 -9.73
C ILE A 129 -9.10 21.93 -10.27
N LEU A 130 -10.13 21.73 -9.42
CA LEU A 130 -11.40 21.15 -9.86
C LEU A 130 -12.05 22.00 -10.94
N TYR A 131 -12.10 23.32 -10.74
CA TYR A 131 -12.63 24.25 -11.73
C TYR A 131 -11.86 24.19 -13.06
N HIS A 132 -10.52 24.25 -13.02
CA HIS A 132 -9.73 24.15 -14.25
C HIS A 132 -9.90 22.78 -14.94
N LEU A 133 -9.98 21.70 -14.17
CA LEU A 133 -10.21 20.36 -14.71
C LEU A 133 -11.56 20.28 -15.42
N GLU A 134 -12.62 20.82 -14.82
CA GLU A 134 -13.94 20.94 -15.44
C GLU A 134 -13.85 21.66 -16.79
N GLN A 135 -13.22 22.84 -16.82
CA GLN A 135 -13.07 23.62 -18.06
C GLN A 135 -12.28 22.87 -19.15
N LEU A 136 -11.20 22.18 -18.76
CA LEU A 136 -10.39 21.39 -19.68
C LEU A 136 -11.20 20.21 -20.25
N LEU A 137 -11.96 19.51 -19.42
CA LEU A 137 -12.80 18.40 -19.86
C LEU A 137 -13.94 18.87 -20.76
N SER A 138 -14.63 19.97 -20.42
CA SER A 138 -15.64 20.59 -21.30
C SER A 138 -15.05 21.00 -22.65
N THR A 139 -13.82 21.52 -22.68
CA THR A 139 -13.16 21.86 -23.95
C THR A 139 -12.91 20.61 -24.82
N ILE A 140 -12.61 19.46 -24.20
CA ILE A 140 -12.34 18.19 -24.90
C ILE A 140 -13.65 17.52 -25.34
N CYS A 141 -14.69 17.57 -24.51
CA CYS A 141 -15.94 16.82 -24.71
C CYS A 141 -17.06 17.62 -25.40
N GLY A 142 -16.98 18.95 -25.45
CA GLY A 142 -18.07 19.85 -25.88
C GLY A 142 -19.05 20.16 -24.75
#